data_AF-A0A800DY97-F1
#
_entry.id   AF-A0A800DY97-F1
#
_cell.length_a   1.000
_cell.length_b   1.000
_cell.length_c   1.000
_cell.angle_alpha   90.00
_cell.angle_beta   90.00
_cell.angle_gamma   90.00
#
_symmetry.space_group_name_H-M   'P 1'
#
loop_
_entity.id
_entity.type
_entity.pdbx_description
1 polymer ?
#
loop_
_entity_poly.entity_id
_entity_poly.type
_entity_poly.pdbx_seq_one_letter_code
_entity_poly.pdbx_strand_id
1 'polypeptide(L)'
;MDLKPTQISQEGLTKYKANYGYMFSKYKIDQTQKSDDLIVINNHKVGFFKLKMPTKSGISYTLMIYTNIGNQMLIGTFSCPIGDQKKWEATADEILQSLIIKTK
;
A
#
# COMPACT_ATOMS: atom_id res chain seq x y z
N MET A 1 1.57 -27.99 -5.74
CA MET A 1 1.60 -26.67 -6.39
C MET A 1 2.82 -25.96 -5.85
N ASP A 2 3.90 -25.93 -6.63
CA ASP A 2 5.18 -25.33 -6.21
C ASP A 2 5.05 -23.81 -6.26
N LEU A 3 4.88 -23.17 -5.11
CA LEU A 3 4.91 -21.72 -5.00
C LEU A 3 6.38 -21.28 -4.97
N LYS A 4 6.99 -21.16 -6.16
CA LYS A 4 8.30 -20.49 -6.27
C LYS A 4 8.14 -19.06 -5.72
N PRO A 5 9.05 -18.59 -4.84
CA PRO A 5 8.99 -17.22 -4.34
C PRO A 5 8.91 -16.28 -5.52
N THR A 6 7.82 -15.51 -5.61
CA THR A 6 7.68 -14.52 -6.67
C THR A 6 8.71 -13.44 -6.38
N GLN A 7 9.85 -13.48 -7.07
CA GLN A 7 10.86 -12.44 -6.94
C GLN A 7 10.23 -11.12 -7.38
N ILE A 8 9.97 -10.23 -6.43
CA ILE A 8 9.43 -8.91 -6.75
C ILE A 8 10.63 -7.99 -7.01
N SER A 9 11.06 -7.99 -8.27
CA SER A 9 11.96 -6.96 -8.79
C SER A 9 11.26 -5.59 -8.73
N GLN A 10 11.97 -4.50 -9.00
CA GLN A 10 11.32 -3.20 -9.10
C GLN A 10 10.24 -3.15 -10.20
N GLU A 11 10.37 -3.95 -11.26
CA GLU A 11 9.32 -4.15 -12.26
C GLU A 11 8.10 -4.87 -11.67
N GLY A 12 8.34 -5.77 -10.70
CA GLY A 12 7.31 -6.41 -9.90
C GLY A 12 6.47 -5.44 -9.09
N LEU A 13 7.03 -4.31 -8.60
CA LEU A 13 6.24 -3.28 -7.90
C LEU A 13 5.25 -2.57 -8.83
N THR A 14 5.66 -2.27 -10.06
CA THR A 14 4.77 -1.69 -11.08
C THR A 14 3.66 -2.66 -11.47
N LYS A 15 3.99 -3.95 -11.65
CA LYS A 15 2.99 -5.00 -11.90
C LYS A 15 2.05 -5.18 -10.71
N TYR A 16 2.58 -5.06 -9.50
CA TYR A 16 1.78 -5.12 -8.28
C TYR A 16 0.74 -3.99 -8.28
N LYS A 17 1.12 -2.74 -8.57
CA LYS A 17 0.20 -1.62 -8.78
C LYS A 17 -0.87 -1.91 -9.84
N ALA A 18 -0.47 -2.42 -11.01
CA ALA A 18 -1.39 -2.72 -12.10
C ALA A 18 -2.42 -3.82 -11.75
N ASN A 19 -2.04 -4.79 -10.92
CA ASN A 19 -2.90 -5.92 -10.55
C ASN A 19 -3.88 -5.63 -9.40
N TYR A 20 -3.82 -4.45 -8.77
CA TYR A 20 -4.71 -4.11 -7.65
C TYR A 20 -6.18 -3.91 -8.03
N GLY A 21 -6.50 -3.64 -9.30
CA GLY A 21 -7.88 -3.55 -9.75
C GLY A 21 -8.69 -4.82 -9.43
N TYR A 22 -8.04 -5.99 -9.49
CA TYR A 22 -8.64 -7.28 -9.13
C TYR A 22 -8.88 -7.42 -7.62
N MET A 23 -7.94 -6.97 -6.78
CA MET A 23 -8.14 -6.92 -5.33
C MET A 23 -9.29 -5.97 -4.97
N PHE A 24 -9.32 -4.78 -5.55
CA PHE A 24 -10.35 -3.78 -5.24
C PHE A 24 -11.74 -4.21 -5.67
N SER A 25 -11.88 -4.87 -6.83
CA SER A 25 -13.15 -5.45 -7.25
C SER A 25 -13.61 -6.57 -6.31
N LYS A 26 -12.69 -7.46 -5.90
CA LYS A 26 -12.98 -8.57 -4.97
C LYS A 26 -13.44 -8.09 -3.60
N TYR A 27 -12.79 -7.06 -3.06
CA TYR A 27 -13.11 -6.51 -1.73
C TYR A 27 -14.12 -5.37 -1.75
N LYS A 28 -14.74 -5.08 -2.91
CA LYS A 28 -15.70 -3.98 -3.10
C LYS A 28 -15.17 -2.65 -2.56
N ILE A 29 -13.89 -2.40 -2.78
CA ILE A 29 -13.22 -1.16 -2.36
C ILE A 29 -13.70 -0.05 -3.28
N ASP A 30 -14.18 1.03 -2.67
CA ASP A 30 -14.56 2.25 -3.37
C ASP A 30 -13.31 2.93 -3.93
N GLN A 31 -13.23 3.01 -5.26
CA GLN A 31 -12.08 3.55 -5.99
C GLN A 31 -12.22 5.05 -6.27
N THR A 32 -13.35 5.68 -5.92
CA THR A 32 -13.63 7.09 -6.26
C THR A 32 -12.73 8.08 -5.51
N GLN A 33 -12.16 7.69 -4.37
CA GLN A 33 -11.23 8.49 -3.57
C GLN A 33 -9.90 7.76 -3.35
N LYS A 34 -9.38 7.14 -4.41
CA LYS A 34 -8.08 6.48 -4.37
C LYS A 34 -6.97 7.48 -4.70
N SER A 35 -5.96 7.56 -3.84
CA SER A 35 -4.66 8.14 -4.20
C SER A 35 -3.63 7.02 -4.21
N ASP A 36 -2.85 6.92 -5.28
CA ASP A 36 -1.80 5.91 -5.40
C ASP A 36 -0.65 6.38 -6.25
N ASP A 37 0.57 6.16 -5.77
CA ASP A 37 1.77 6.49 -6.51
C ASP A 37 2.94 5.56 -6.19
N LEU A 38 3.99 5.65 -7.01
CA LEU A 38 5.31 5.08 -6.76
C LEU A 38 6.27 6.25 -6.52
N ILE A 39 6.69 6.40 -5.27
CA ILE A 39 7.63 7.43 -4.85
C ILE A 39 9.01 6.84 -4.59
N VAL A 40 10.04 7.68 -4.64
CA VAL A 40 11.40 7.29 -4.27
C VAL A 40 11.68 7.76 -2.85
N ILE A 41 11.95 6.81 -1.95
CA ILE A 41 12.37 7.06 -0.57
C ILE A 41 13.72 6.39 -0.37
N ASN A 42 14.75 7.16 -0.01
CA ASN A 42 16.10 6.64 0.24
C ASN A 42 16.63 5.76 -0.92
N ASN A 43 16.49 6.22 -2.16
CA ASN A 43 16.82 5.51 -3.41
C ASN A 43 16.05 4.19 -3.65
N HIS A 44 15.00 3.92 -2.88
CA HIS A 44 14.13 2.77 -3.06
C HIS A 44 12.77 3.21 -3.59
N LYS A 45 12.22 2.45 -4.54
CA LYS A 45 10.85 2.67 -4.99
C LYS A 45 9.88 2.11 -3.96
N VAL A 46 9.07 2.97 -3.40
CA VAL A 46 8.01 2.64 -2.46
C VAL A 46 6.69 3.00 -3.11
N GLY A 47 5.79 2.03 -3.20
CA GLY A 47 4.43 2.28 -3.64
C GLY A 47 3.49 2.45 -2.46
N PHE A 48 2.43 3.22 -2.67
CA PHE A 48 1.36 3.33 -1.70
C PHE A 48 -0.01 3.42 -2.33
N PHE A 49 -1.03 3.12 -1.52
CA PHE A 49 -2.42 3.40 -1.79
C PHE A 49 -3.04 4.04 -0.55
N LYS A 50 -3.81 5.11 -0.75
CA LYS A 50 -4.80 5.60 0.21
C LYS A 50 -6.17 5.19 -0.31
N LEU A 51 -6.91 4.42 0.48
CA LEU A 51 -8.18 3.84 0.06
C LEU A 51 -9.18 3.75 1.21
N LYS A 52 -10.47 3.66 0.86
CA LYS A 52 -11.54 3.34 1.79
C LYS A 52 -11.82 1.84 1.76
N MET A 53 -11.58 1.15 2.86
CA MET A 53 -11.78 -0.30 2.95
C MET A 53 -13.03 -0.63 3.76
N PRO A 54 -13.90 -1.53 3.24
CA PRO A 54 -14.91 -2.17 4.06
C PRO A 54 -14.25 -3.04 5.14
N THR A 55 -14.75 -2.94 6.36
CA THR A 55 -14.34 -3.74 7.53
C THR A 55 -15.57 -4.33 8.20
N LYS A 56 -15.39 -5.25 9.16
CA LYS A 56 -16.51 -5.78 9.95
C LYS A 56 -17.26 -4.69 10.75
N SER A 57 -16.58 -3.58 11.06
CA SER A 57 -17.09 -2.51 11.92
C SER A 57 -17.53 -1.26 11.15
N GLY A 58 -17.57 -1.32 9.81
CA GLY A 58 -17.89 -0.18 8.94
C GLY A 58 -16.81 0.07 7.91
N ILE A 59 -16.49 1.33 7.63
CA ILE A 59 -15.48 1.71 6.62
C ILE A 59 -14.26 2.29 7.32
N SER A 60 -13.07 1.88 6.90
CA SER A 60 -11.79 2.47 7.32
C SER A 60 -11.17 3.30 6.21
N TYR A 61 -10.47 4.38 6.58
CA TYR A 61 -9.40 4.94 5.75
C TYR A 61 -8.15 4.11 5.98
N THR A 62 -7.50 3.69 4.89
CA THR A 62 -6.33 2.81 4.92
C THR A 62 -5.24 3.37 4.01
N LEU A 63 -4.05 3.61 4.59
CA LEU A 63 -2.81 3.74 3.87
C LEU A 63 -2.16 2.36 3.79
N MET A 64 -1.98 1.84 2.58
CA MET A 64 -1.24 0.62 2.30
C MET A 64 0.07 0.99 1.63
N ILE A 65 1.18 0.54 2.19
CA ILE A 65 2.53 0.79 1.69
C ILE A 65 3.12 -0.53 1.24
N TYR A 66 3.82 -0.54 0.11
CA TYR A 66 4.49 -1.72 -0.40
C TYR A 66 5.83 -1.38 -1.04
N THR A 67 6.80 -2.24 -0.84
CA THR A 67 8.15 -2.08 -1.40
C THR A 67 8.83 -3.44 -1.49
N ASN A 68 9.90 -3.52 -2.26
CA ASN A 68 10.74 -4.70 -2.31
C ASN A 68 11.93 -4.57 -1.33
N ILE A 69 12.28 -5.66 -0.64
CA ILE A 69 13.48 -5.79 0.20
C ILE A 69 14.13 -7.13 -0.14
N GLY A 70 15.31 -7.11 -0.78
CA GLY A 70 16.05 -8.35 -1.09
C GLY A 70 15.20 -9.41 -1.81
N ASN A 71 14.45 -8.99 -2.84
CA ASN A 71 13.49 -9.80 -3.62
C ASN A 71 12.21 -10.25 -2.88
N GLN A 72 12.03 -9.86 -1.62
CA GLN A 72 10.79 -10.08 -0.86
C GLN A 72 9.90 -8.85 -0.91
N MET A 73 8.59 -9.07 -0.82
CA MET A 73 7.63 -7.99 -0.68
C MET A 73 7.45 -7.61 0.79
N LEU A 74 7.66 -6.34 1.11
CA LEU A 74 7.17 -5.75 2.35
C LEU A 74 5.83 -5.07 2.04
N ILE A 75 4.81 -5.37 2.84
CA ILE A 75 3.53 -4.66 2.82
C ILE A 75 3.23 -4.22 4.24
N GLY A 76 2.95 -2.92 4.41
CA GLY A 76 2.52 -2.33 5.68
C GLY A 76 1.20 -1.63 5.51
N THR A 77 0.36 -1.64 6.55
CA THR A 77 -0.91 -0.92 6.54
C THR A 77 -1.05 -0.08 7.79
N PHE A 78 -1.48 1.17 7.60
CA PHE A 78 -2.01 2.03 8.64
C PHE A 78 -3.49 2.24 8.34
N SER A 79 -4.35 2.19 9.36
CA SER A 79 -5.80 2.34 9.16
C SER A 79 -6.45 3.03 10.34
N CYS A 80 -7.51 3.78 10.07
CA CYS A 80 -8.39 4.37 11.07
C CYS A 80 -9.85 4.31 10.60
N PRO A 81 -10.84 4.47 11.50
CA PRO A 81 -12.24 4.64 11.11
C PRO A 81 -12.39 5.80 10.11
N ILE A 82 -13.28 5.67 9.13
CA ILE A 82 -13.44 6.70 8.08
C ILE A 82 -13.80 8.09 8.63
N GLY A 83 -14.54 8.14 9.75
CA GLY A 83 -14.88 9.39 10.44
C GLY A 83 -13.66 10.17 10.94
N ASP A 84 -12.55 9.49 11.18
CA ASP A 84 -11.30 10.10 11.65
C ASP A 84 -10.30 10.39 10.52
N GLN A 85 -10.65 10.15 9.25
CA GLN A 85 -9.73 10.33 8.12
C GLN A 85 -9.05 11.70 8.15
N LYS A 86 -9.82 12.78 8.29
CA LYS A 86 -9.28 14.16 8.29
C LYS A 86 -8.27 14.41 9.41
N LYS A 87 -8.39 13.69 10.53
CA LYS A 87 -7.47 13.78 11.66
C LYS A 87 -6.16 13.03 11.38
N TRP A 88 -6.25 11.88 10.72
CA TRP A 88 -5.11 10.96 10.58
C TRP A 88 -4.43 11.00 9.21
N GLU A 89 -4.99 11.68 8.21
CA GLU A 89 -4.43 11.70 6.87
C GLU A 89 -3.02 12.29 6.84
N ALA A 90 -2.78 13.40 7.54
CA ALA A 90 -1.45 13.99 7.66
C ALA A 90 -0.46 13.03 8.36
N THR A 91 -0.86 12.39 9.46
CA THR A 91 -0.04 11.38 10.13
C THR A 91 0.26 10.19 9.23
N ALA A 92 -0.69 9.76 8.39
CA ALA A 92 -0.45 8.69 7.43
C ALA A 92 0.62 9.09 6.40
N ASP A 93 0.59 10.34 5.91
CA ASP A 93 1.63 10.86 5.03
C ASP A 93 3.00 10.96 5.72
N GLU A 94 3.05 11.40 6.97
CA GLU A 94 4.27 11.40 7.77
C GLU A 94 4.83 9.99 7.97
N ILE A 95 3.97 8.99 8.24
CA ILE A 95 4.37 7.58 8.33
C ILE A 95 5.03 7.14 7.01
N LEU A 96 4.40 7.41 5.87
CA LEU A 96 4.94 7.08 4.56
C LEU A 96 6.31 7.74 4.34
N GLN A 97 6.42 9.03 4.63
CA GLN A 97 7.65 9.81 4.45
C GLN A 97 8.77 9.41 5.43
N SER A 98 8.42 8.86 6.59
CA SER A 98 9.38 8.43 7.62
C SER A 98 10.08 7.10 7.31
N LEU A 99 9.67 6.40 6.25
CA LEU A 99 10.18 5.06 5.98
C LEU A 99 11.69 5.05 5.67
N ILE A 100 12.42 4.20 6.39
CA ILE A 100 13.83 3.91 6.12
C ILE A 100 13.94 2.47 5.64
N ILE A 101 14.16 2.31 4.34
CA ILE A 101 14.34 0.98 3.73
C ILE A 101 15.80 0.58 3.89
N LYS A 102 16.04 -0.45 4.70
CA LYS A 102 17.37 -1.05 4.88
C LYS A 102 17.49 -2.27 4.00
N THR A 103 18.45 -2.25 3.09
CA THR A 103 18.90 -3.43 2.35
C THR A 103 20.10 -4.02 3.07
N LYS A 104 20.05 -5.32 3.35
CA LYS A 104 21.21 -6.08 3.85
C LYS A 104 22.28 -6.20 2.76
#